data_AF-A0A7K3KQA8-F1
#
_entry.id   AF-A0A7K3KQA8-F1
#
_cell.length_a   1.000
_cell.length_b   1.000
_cell.length_c   1.000
_cell.angle_alpha   90.00
_cell.angle_beta   90.00
_cell.angle_gamma   90.00
#
_symmetry.space_group_name_H-M   'P 1'
#
loop_
_entity.id
_entity.type
_entity.pdbx_description
1 polymer ?
#
loop_
_entity_poly.entity_id
_entity_poly.type
_entity_poly.pdbx_seq_one_letter_code
_entity_poly.pdbx_strand_id
1 'polypeptide(L)'
;SLYVPNGNGKQIMAKLKESLAFSQPFKYESDVTSSHQFTVNQANPIEAIIGSNNGNENLSSICDAELDMDNYTLNLKERIGEDKGFRIDFGKNLAAIEETIDDSSVVNRLFLVGGVPDDTDYNKPQNPVTFSYLSVSGVAEEDVQIARRENSECKTVADLKKWGQSLFDKDRIHEPKVT
;
A
#
# COMPACT_ATOMS: atom_id res chain seq x y z
N SER A 1 11.73 -27.01 -6.02
CA SER A 1 10.71 -26.52 -5.09
C SER A 1 11.19 -26.74 -3.68
N LEU A 2 10.82 -25.87 -2.74
CA LEU A 2 11.24 -25.89 -1.34
C LEU A 2 10.00 -25.92 -0.46
N TYR A 3 10.05 -26.68 0.63
CA TYR A 3 9.08 -26.64 1.71
C TYR A 3 9.79 -26.70 3.06
N VAL A 4 9.51 -25.71 3.92
CA VAL A 4 9.97 -25.65 5.30
C VAL A 4 8.71 -25.56 6.17
N PRO A 5 8.36 -26.61 6.95
CA PRO A 5 7.11 -26.62 7.72
C PRO A 5 7.17 -25.70 8.95
N ASN A 6 8.34 -25.53 9.55
CA ASN A 6 8.58 -24.64 10.67
C ASN A 6 10.09 -24.37 10.77
N GLY A 7 10.52 -23.14 10.54
CA GLY A 7 11.91 -22.75 10.67
C GLY A 7 12.08 -21.25 10.85
N ASN A 8 13.14 -20.83 11.54
CA ASN A 8 13.49 -19.42 11.63
C ASN A 8 14.15 -18.90 10.35
N GLY A 9 14.37 -17.59 10.26
CA GLY A 9 14.90 -16.96 9.04
C GLY A 9 16.23 -17.58 8.60
N LYS A 10 17.12 -17.89 9.54
CA LYS A 10 18.41 -18.55 9.23
C LYS A 10 18.23 -19.95 8.63
N GLN A 11 17.31 -20.75 9.18
CA GLN A 11 17.02 -22.08 8.67
C GLN A 11 16.37 -22.03 7.29
N ILE A 12 15.42 -21.10 7.08
CA ILE A 12 14.73 -20.94 5.80
C ILE A 12 15.71 -20.45 4.72
N MET A 13 16.51 -19.43 5.02
CA MET A 13 17.52 -18.87 4.10
C MET A 13 18.58 -19.91 3.70
N ALA A 14 19.04 -20.72 4.65
CA ALA A 14 19.94 -21.84 4.37
C ALA A 14 19.29 -22.89 3.45
N LYS A 15 18.04 -23.27 3.73
CA LYS A 15 17.28 -24.22 2.90
C LYS A 15 17.00 -23.69 1.50
N LEU A 16 16.75 -22.40 1.36
CA LEU A 16 16.58 -21.73 0.08
C LEU A 16 17.88 -21.79 -0.74
N LYS A 17 19.03 -21.51 -0.11
CA LYS A 17 20.36 -21.63 -0.72
C LYS A 17 20.66 -23.07 -1.18
N GLU A 18 20.35 -24.07 -0.35
CA GLU A 18 20.52 -25.49 -0.69
C GLU A 18 19.62 -25.94 -1.85
N SER A 19 18.47 -25.29 -2.04
CA SER A 19 17.45 -25.69 -3.03
C SER A 19 17.63 -25.03 -4.40
N LEU A 20 18.70 -24.27 -4.60
CA LEU A 20 18.98 -23.60 -5.87
C LEU A 20 19.37 -24.61 -6.95
N ALA A 21 18.91 -24.37 -8.18
CA ALA A 21 19.27 -25.19 -9.33
C ALA A 21 20.75 -25.10 -9.71
N PHE A 22 21.40 -23.97 -9.40
CA PHE A 22 22.79 -23.70 -9.75
C PHE A 22 23.56 -23.14 -8.55
N SER A 23 24.83 -23.52 -8.45
CA SER A 23 25.75 -22.89 -7.51
C SER A 23 25.94 -21.42 -7.88
N GLN A 24 25.98 -20.57 -6.86
CA GLN A 24 26.12 -19.12 -7.00
C GLN A 24 26.93 -18.58 -5.82
N PRO A 25 27.65 -17.45 -5.98
CA PRO A 25 28.55 -16.91 -4.94
C PRO A 25 27.79 -16.27 -3.76
N PHE A 26 26.48 -16.09 -3.87
CA PHE A 26 25.69 -15.41 -2.85
C PHE A 26 25.59 -16.21 -1.54
N LYS A 27 25.78 -15.52 -0.42
CA LYS A 27 25.52 -15.98 0.93
C LYS A 27 24.12 -15.56 1.36
N TYR A 28 23.47 -16.43 2.14
CA TYR A 28 22.11 -16.25 2.62
C TYR A 28 22.16 -16.31 4.15
N GLU A 29 21.92 -15.17 4.78
CA GLU A 29 22.00 -14.99 6.23
C GLU A 29 20.71 -14.36 6.75
N SER A 30 20.47 -14.46 8.06
CA SER A 30 19.31 -13.87 8.70
C SER A 30 19.48 -13.77 10.22
N ASP A 31 18.93 -12.71 10.80
CA ASP A 31 18.78 -12.52 12.25
C ASP A 31 17.36 -12.79 12.76
N VAL A 32 16.40 -13.05 11.87
CA VAL A 32 15.00 -13.32 12.21
C VAL A 32 14.89 -14.55 13.08
N THR A 33 14.40 -14.33 14.30
CA THR A 33 14.31 -15.36 15.34
C THR A 33 12.98 -16.11 15.32
N SER A 34 11.91 -15.45 14.85
CA SER A 34 10.58 -16.05 14.72
C SER A 34 10.59 -17.22 13.73
N SER A 35 9.81 -18.27 14.02
CA SER A 35 9.71 -19.45 13.17
C SER A 35 8.44 -19.43 12.33
N HIS A 36 8.58 -19.79 11.05
CA HIS A 36 7.51 -19.73 10.07
C HIS A 36 7.49 -20.97 9.16
N GLN A 37 6.35 -21.19 8.54
CA GLN A 37 6.23 -22.09 7.40
C GLN A 37 6.59 -21.34 6.12
N PHE A 38 7.39 -21.93 5.24
CA PHE A 38 7.76 -21.31 3.97
C PHE A 38 7.77 -22.31 2.80
N THR A 39 7.21 -21.91 1.66
CA THR A 39 7.08 -22.77 0.47
C THR A 39 7.45 -22.02 -0.79
N VAL A 40 8.27 -22.62 -1.66
CA VAL A 40 8.65 -22.04 -2.96
C VAL A 40 8.45 -23.07 -4.07
N ASN A 41 7.64 -22.72 -5.06
CA ASN A 41 7.37 -23.58 -6.22
C ASN A 41 7.95 -22.96 -7.49
N GLN A 42 9.13 -23.42 -7.90
CA GLN A 42 9.82 -23.02 -9.15
C GLN A 42 9.91 -21.50 -9.35
N ALA A 43 10.29 -20.75 -8.31
CA ALA A 43 10.47 -19.30 -8.37
C ALA A 43 11.95 -18.90 -8.34
N ASN A 44 12.24 -17.68 -8.81
CA ASN A 44 13.54 -17.05 -8.61
C ASN A 44 13.76 -16.82 -7.10
N PRO A 45 14.97 -17.09 -6.55
CA PRO A 45 15.21 -16.95 -5.11
C PRO A 45 15.00 -15.52 -4.58
N ILE A 46 15.26 -14.47 -5.36
CA ILE A 46 15.03 -13.08 -4.93
C ILE A 46 13.53 -12.79 -4.91
N GLU A 47 12.79 -13.22 -5.93
CA GLU A 47 11.32 -13.12 -5.96
C GLU A 47 10.67 -13.88 -4.80
N ALA A 48 11.21 -15.05 -4.45
CA ALA A 48 10.75 -15.80 -3.29
C ALA A 48 11.01 -15.07 -1.95
N ILE A 49 12.05 -14.22 -1.88
CA ILE A 49 12.38 -13.48 -0.66
C ILE A 49 11.57 -12.18 -0.55
N ILE A 50 11.57 -11.32 -1.58
CA ILE A 50 10.98 -9.96 -1.52
C ILE A 50 9.92 -9.67 -2.58
N GLY A 51 9.75 -10.56 -3.56
CA GLY A 51 8.93 -10.31 -4.74
C GLY A 51 7.68 -11.20 -4.79
N SER A 52 7.36 -11.70 -5.98
CA SER A 52 6.23 -12.60 -6.19
C SER A 52 6.67 -14.06 -6.13
N ASN A 53 6.23 -14.79 -5.09
CA ASN A 53 6.56 -16.20 -4.92
C ASN A 53 5.54 -17.12 -5.65
N ASN A 54 5.30 -16.87 -6.94
CA ASN A 54 4.41 -17.66 -7.80
C ASN A 54 3.02 -17.93 -7.19
N GLY A 55 2.42 -16.91 -6.57
CA GLY A 55 1.10 -16.99 -5.93
C GLY A 55 1.12 -17.37 -4.45
N ASN A 56 2.28 -17.75 -3.90
CA ASN A 56 2.50 -17.82 -2.45
C ASN A 56 3.02 -16.47 -1.92
N GLU A 57 2.98 -16.30 -0.59
CA GLU A 57 3.63 -15.17 0.07
C GLU A 57 5.16 -15.28 0.00
N ASN A 58 5.83 -14.13 -0.08
CA ASN A 58 7.29 -14.06 -0.06
C ASN A 58 7.82 -14.09 1.38
N LEU A 59 9.10 -14.41 1.53
CA LEU A 59 9.71 -14.62 2.85
C LEU A 59 9.70 -13.36 3.72
N SER A 60 9.96 -12.19 3.14
CA SER A 60 10.01 -10.92 3.85
C SER A 60 8.67 -10.57 4.48
N SER A 61 7.56 -10.79 3.77
CA SER A 61 6.21 -10.59 4.29
C SER A 61 5.85 -11.60 5.39
N ILE A 62 6.20 -12.87 5.22
CA ILE A 62 5.91 -13.91 6.23
C ILE A 62 6.66 -13.64 7.55
N CYS A 63 7.90 -13.17 7.45
CA CYS A 63 8.77 -12.93 8.59
C CYS A 63 8.63 -11.52 9.19
N ASP A 64 7.76 -10.65 8.64
CA ASP A 64 7.72 -9.21 8.96
C ASP A 64 9.13 -8.59 8.93
N ALA A 65 9.90 -8.95 7.91
CA ALA A 65 11.33 -8.71 7.83
C ALA A 65 11.70 -7.92 6.56
N GLU A 66 12.91 -7.37 6.54
CA GLU A 66 13.47 -6.57 5.47
C GLU A 66 14.73 -7.26 4.89
N LEU A 67 14.97 -7.12 3.59
CA LEU A 67 16.16 -7.67 2.94
C LEU A 67 17.25 -6.61 2.80
N ASP A 68 18.36 -6.81 3.50
CA ASP A 68 19.59 -6.03 3.37
C ASP A 68 20.55 -6.75 2.41
N MET A 69 20.90 -6.08 1.31
CA MET A 69 21.77 -6.62 0.27
C MET A 69 23.16 -5.99 0.38
N ASP A 70 24.07 -6.69 1.02
CA ASP A 70 25.48 -6.28 1.13
C ASP A 70 26.34 -7.10 0.16
N ASN A 71 26.51 -6.56 -1.05
CA ASN A 71 27.27 -7.17 -2.13
C ASN A 71 26.79 -8.60 -2.47
N TYR A 72 27.54 -9.64 -2.09
CA TYR A 72 27.15 -11.04 -2.30
C TYR A 72 26.45 -11.64 -1.07
N THR A 73 26.10 -10.86 -0.06
CA THR A 73 25.42 -11.34 1.15
C THR A 73 23.99 -10.81 1.19
N LEU A 74 23.05 -11.74 1.16
CA LEU A 74 21.62 -11.47 1.33
C LEU A 74 21.27 -11.69 2.80
N ASN A 75 21.00 -10.62 3.53
CA ASN A 75 20.70 -10.63 4.95
C ASN A 75 19.22 -10.34 5.16
N LEU A 76 18.44 -11.34 5.58
CA LEU A 76 17.06 -11.11 6.01
C LEU A 76 17.03 -10.64 7.46
N LYS A 77 16.70 -9.37 7.67
CA LYS A 77 16.74 -8.69 8.97
C LYS A 77 15.34 -8.41 9.52
N GLU A 78 15.12 -8.54 10.82
CA GLU A 78 13.85 -8.09 11.44
C GLU A 78 13.62 -6.58 11.24
N ARG A 79 14.71 -5.80 11.23
CA ARG A 79 14.70 -4.37 10.88
C ARG A 79 16.10 -3.94 10.43
N ILE A 80 16.23 -3.27 9.30
CA ILE A 80 17.52 -2.73 8.81
C ILE A 80 17.89 -1.46 9.58
N GLY A 81 16.90 -0.64 9.90
CA GLY A 81 17.08 0.58 10.69
C GLY A 81 17.48 0.29 12.13
N GLU A 82 18.63 0.81 12.55
CA GLU A 82 19.09 0.78 13.95
C GLU A 82 19.31 2.20 14.48
N ASP A 83 19.04 2.41 15.77
CA ASP A 83 19.36 3.66 16.44
C ASP A 83 20.88 3.75 16.63
N LYS A 84 21.53 4.55 15.78
CA LYS A 84 22.98 4.78 15.83
C LYS A 84 23.37 5.92 16.80
N GLY A 85 22.43 6.46 17.57
CA GLY A 85 22.67 7.56 18.50
C GLY A 85 22.94 8.91 17.82
N PHE A 86 22.74 9.00 16.51
CA PHE A 86 22.85 10.25 15.76
C PHE A 86 21.53 11.00 15.77
N ARG A 87 21.61 12.29 16.10
CA ARG A 87 20.50 13.22 15.94
C ARG A 87 20.78 14.12 14.74
N ILE A 88 19.85 14.13 13.79
CA ILE A 88 19.90 15.04 12.65
C ILE A 88 19.16 16.32 13.06
N ASP A 89 19.90 17.43 13.18
CA ASP A 89 19.37 18.75 13.48
C ASP A 89 19.51 19.68 12.26
N PHE A 90 18.43 20.38 11.92
CA PHE A 90 18.42 21.42 10.89
C PHE A 90 19.41 22.54 11.23
N GLY A 91 20.23 22.96 10.26
CA GLY A 91 21.26 24.00 10.46
C GLY A 91 22.55 23.53 11.14
N LYS A 92 22.65 22.24 11.49
CA LYS A 92 23.93 21.60 11.85
C LYS A 92 24.37 20.64 10.74
N ASN A 93 23.74 19.46 10.70
CA ASN A 93 24.12 18.35 9.81
C ASN A 93 23.10 18.15 8.67
N LEU A 94 22.09 19.01 8.59
CA LEU A 94 21.03 18.99 7.58
C LEU A 94 20.93 20.38 6.96
N ALA A 95 21.35 20.49 5.70
CA ALA A 95 21.44 21.76 4.98
C ALA A 95 20.08 22.22 4.45
N ALA A 96 19.24 21.27 4.02
CA ALA A 96 17.87 21.49 3.60
C ALA A 96 17.05 20.22 3.83
N ILE A 97 15.74 20.39 4.00
CA ILE A 97 14.75 19.33 3.91
C ILE A 97 13.98 19.64 2.63
N GLU A 98 14.03 18.74 1.66
CA GLU A 98 13.19 18.81 0.47
C GLU A 98 12.05 17.82 0.63
N GLU A 99 10.82 18.34 0.67
CA GLU A 99 9.59 17.57 0.71
C GLU A 99 8.89 17.76 -0.63
N THR A 100 8.55 16.66 -1.30
CA THR A 100 7.77 16.72 -2.54
C THR A 100 6.30 16.55 -2.17
N ILE A 101 5.52 17.61 -2.33
CA ILE A 101 4.09 17.60 -2.11
C ILE A 101 3.40 17.44 -3.47
N ASP A 102 2.69 16.32 -3.68
CA ASP A 102 1.90 16.08 -4.89
C ASP A 102 0.43 16.50 -4.67
N ASP A 103 0.11 17.71 -5.13
CA ASP A 103 -1.23 18.30 -5.03
C ASP A 103 -2.11 17.96 -6.27
N SER A 104 -1.56 17.26 -7.28
CA SER A 104 -2.23 17.05 -8.56
C SER A 104 -3.50 16.19 -8.47
N SER A 105 -3.67 15.48 -7.35
CA SER A 105 -4.81 14.59 -7.09
C SER A 105 -5.82 15.12 -6.07
N VAL A 106 -5.61 16.34 -5.55
CA VAL A 106 -6.50 16.95 -4.55
C VAL A 106 -7.85 17.27 -5.17
N VAL A 107 -8.91 16.71 -4.60
CA VAL A 107 -10.30 16.95 -5.01
C VAL A 107 -11.02 17.61 -3.85
N ASN A 108 -11.50 18.83 -4.07
CA ASN A 108 -12.18 19.63 -3.03
C ASN A 108 -13.68 19.87 -3.34
N ARG A 109 -14.16 19.42 -4.50
CA ARG A 109 -15.57 19.47 -4.90
C ARG A 109 -15.98 18.20 -5.62
N LEU A 110 -17.16 17.67 -5.28
CA LEU A 110 -17.65 16.41 -5.80
C LEU A 110 -18.98 16.56 -6.52
N PHE A 111 -19.07 15.96 -7.71
CA PHE A 111 -20.33 15.63 -8.37
C PHE A 111 -20.64 14.15 -8.15
N LEU A 112 -21.75 13.85 -7.49
CA LEU A 112 -22.09 12.50 -7.04
C LEU A 112 -23.22 11.91 -7.87
N VAL A 113 -23.08 10.63 -8.24
CA VAL A 113 -24.10 9.84 -8.94
C VAL A 113 -24.38 8.57 -8.13
N GLY A 114 -25.65 8.35 -7.80
CA GLY A 114 -26.16 7.22 -7.03
C GLY A 114 -26.78 6.13 -7.90
N GLY A 115 -27.41 5.16 -7.24
CA GLY A 115 -28.24 4.16 -7.89
C GLY A 115 -29.61 4.69 -8.32
N VAL A 116 -30.34 3.87 -9.07
CA VAL A 116 -31.76 4.08 -9.33
C VAL A 116 -32.55 3.74 -8.06
N PRO A 117 -33.50 4.58 -7.61
CA PRO A 117 -34.34 4.28 -6.45
C PRO A 117 -35.09 2.94 -6.57
N ASP A 118 -35.49 2.38 -5.42
CA ASP A 118 -36.17 1.06 -5.38
C ASP A 118 -37.69 1.12 -5.64
N ASP A 119 -38.31 2.30 -5.60
CA ASP A 119 -39.78 2.47 -5.63
C ASP A 119 -40.34 2.79 -7.03
N THR A 120 -39.67 2.30 -8.05
CA THR A 120 -39.70 3.00 -9.32
C THR A 120 -40.55 2.27 -10.36
N ASP A 121 -41.61 2.93 -10.81
CA ASP A 121 -42.56 2.51 -11.84
C ASP A 121 -41.86 1.99 -13.11
N TYR A 122 -41.98 0.68 -13.37
CA TYR A 122 -41.33 -0.02 -14.48
C TYR A 122 -41.73 0.48 -15.88
N ASN A 123 -42.82 1.25 -15.99
CA ASN A 123 -43.33 1.75 -17.28
C ASN A 123 -42.71 3.08 -17.70
N LYS A 124 -41.71 3.60 -16.98
CA LYS A 124 -41.03 4.86 -17.30
C LYS A 124 -39.51 4.71 -17.26
N PRO A 125 -38.77 5.45 -18.10
CA PRO A 125 -37.31 5.53 -17.99
C PRO A 125 -36.93 6.16 -16.65
N GLN A 126 -36.00 5.53 -15.93
CA GLN A 126 -35.60 5.91 -14.58
C GLN A 126 -34.14 6.37 -14.58
N ASN A 127 -33.88 7.48 -13.90
CA ASN A 127 -32.54 8.06 -13.83
C ASN A 127 -31.94 7.83 -12.44
N PRO A 128 -30.61 7.64 -12.35
CA PRO A 128 -29.92 7.57 -11.07
C PRO A 128 -30.09 8.86 -10.29
N VAL A 129 -30.08 8.76 -8.95
CA VAL A 129 -30.05 9.92 -8.08
C VAL A 129 -28.74 10.67 -8.29
N THR A 130 -28.78 12.00 -8.37
CA THR A 130 -27.56 12.81 -8.47
C THR A 130 -27.52 13.86 -7.38
N PHE A 131 -26.32 14.22 -6.92
CA PHE A 131 -26.10 15.37 -6.06
C PHE A 131 -24.95 16.20 -6.59
N SER A 132 -25.25 17.45 -6.92
CA SER A 132 -24.27 18.37 -7.47
C SER A 132 -23.54 19.10 -6.35
N TYR A 133 -22.21 19.08 -6.43
CA TYR A 133 -21.29 19.96 -5.73
C TYR A 133 -21.31 19.86 -4.20
N LEU A 134 -20.93 18.70 -3.68
CA LEU A 134 -20.47 18.60 -2.30
C LEU A 134 -19.05 19.18 -2.22
N SER A 135 -18.83 20.24 -1.43
CA SER A 135 -17.53 20.91 -1.33
C SER A 135 -17.05 21.00 0.12
N VAL A 136 -15.74 21.01 0.31
CA VAL A 136 -15.11 21.39 1.59
C VAL A 136 -15.10 22.91 1.74
N SER A 137 -15.21 23.41 2.98
CA SER A 137 -15.20 24.85 3.26
C SER A 137 -13.78 25.42 3.24
N GLY A 138 -13.64 26.70 2.85
CA GLY A 138 -12.36 27.42 2.93
C GLY A 138 -11.53 27.40 1.65
N VAL A 139 -12.07 26.87 0.54
CA VAL A 139 -11.42 26.86 -0.78
C VAL A 139 -11.93 28.02 -1.63
N ALA A 140 -11.02 28.80 -2.22
CA ALA A 140 -11.37 29.85 -3.17
C ALA A 140 -11.86 29.22 -4.49
N GLU A 141 -12.80 29.87 -5.19
CA GLU A 141 -13.38 29.30 -6.43
C GLU A 141 -12.34 29.04 -7.54
N GLU A 142 -11.24 29.80 -7.55
CA GLU A 142 -10.12 29.61 -8.49
C GLU A 142 -9.30 28.34 -8.22
N ASP A 143 -9.34 27.82 -7.00
CA ASP A 143 -8.60 26.63 -6.55
C ASP A 143 -9.49 25.37 -6.53
N VAL A 144 -10.72 25.47 -7.04
CA VAL A 144 -11.67 24.35 -7.03
C VAL A 144 -11.24 23.25 -8.00
N GLN A 145 -11.06 22.05 -7.47
CA GLN A 145 -10.81 20.82 -8.22
C GLN A 145 -12.01 19.89 -8.08
N ILE A 146 -12.74 19.71 -9.19
CA ILE A 146 -13.99 18.95 -9.22
C ILE A 146 -13.72 17.52 -9.68
N ALA A 147 -14.20 16.52 -8.93
CA ALA A 147 -14.26 15.14 -9.40
C ALA A 147 -15.68 14.58 -9.41
N ARG A 148 -15.91 13.66 -10.35
CA ARG A 148 -17.12 12.83 -10.40
C ARG A 148 -16.90 11.54 -9.62
N ARG A 149 -17.89 11.15 -8.82
CA ARG A 149 -17.89 9.91 -8.03
C ARG A 149 -19.24 9.21 -8.14
N GLU A 150 -19.21 7.90 -8.28
CA GLU A 150 -20.41 7.08 -8.50
C GLU A 150 -20.52 5.99 -7.41
N ASN A 151 -21.72 5.76 -6.90
CA ASN A 151 -22.03 4.69 -5.95
C ASN A 151 -23.46 4.16 -6.17
N SER A 152 -23.59 2.99 -6.78
CA SER A 152 -24.88 2.34 -7.08
C SER A 152 -25.70 1.97 -5.85
N GLU A 153 -25.06 1.82 -4.69
CA GLU A 153 -25.72 1.43 -3.44
C GLU A 153 -26.48 2.61 -2.82
N CYS A 154 -26.08 3.84 -3.15
CA CYS A 154 -26.75 5.05 -2.67
C CYS A 154 -27.97 5.36 -3.53
N LYS A 155 -29.15 4.90 -3.10
CA LYS A 155 -30.42 5.08 -3.80
C LYS A 155 -31.20 6.33 -3.38
N THR A 156 -30.71 7.06 -2.38
CA THR A 156 -31.29 8.33 -1.93
C THR A 156 -30.24 9.45 -1.92
N VAL A 157 -30.68 10.71 -2.05
CA VAL A 157 -29.78 11.88 -2.00
C VAL A 157 -29.09 11.97 -0.62
N ALA A 158 -29.78 11.59 0.45
CA ALA A 158 -29.24 11.63 1.81
C ALA A 158 -28.07 10.64 1.97
N ASP A 159 -28.23 9.41 1.47
CA ASP A 159 -27.18 8.40 1.50
C ASP A 159 -26.00 8.80 0.62
N LEU A 160 -26.28 9.36 -0.56
CA LEU A 160 -25.26 9.83 -1.49
C LEU A 160 -24.42 10.97 -0.88
N LYS A 161 -25.05 11.94 -0.21
CA LYS A 161 -24.35 13.00 0.53
C LYS A 161 -23.51 12.46 1.67
N LYS A 162 -24.05 11.54 2.47
CA LYS A 162 -23.34 10.92 3.60
C LYS A 162 -22.12 10.15 3.13
N TRP A 163 -22.25 9.42 2.03
CA TRP A 163 -21.13 8.75 1.38
C TRP A 163 -20.11 9.74 0.81
N GLY A 164 -20.54 10.75 0.06
CA GLY A 164 -19.65 11.79 -0.46
C GLY A 164 -18.87 12.49 0.64
N GLN A 165 -19.51 12.79 1.78
CA GLN A 165 -18.85 13.40 2.93
C GLN A 165 -17.79 12.46 3.53
N SER A 166 -18.04 11.15 3.54
CA SER A 166 -17.06 10.17 4.01
C SER A 166 -15.78 10.12 3.16
N LEU A 167 -15.84 10.50 1.88
CA LEU A 167 -14.65 10.62 1.05
C LEU A 167 -13.74 11.78 1.51
N PHE A 168 -14.33 12.86 2.03
CA PHE A 168 -13.56 13.94 2.64
C PHE A 168 -13.09 13.57 4.05
N ASP A 169 -13.97 13.03 4.88
CA ASP A 169 -13.68 12.80 6.30
C ASP A 169 -12.73 11.61 6.54
N LYS A 170 -12.89 10.53 5.77
CA LYS A 170 -12.14 9.28 5.95
C LYS A 170 -10.99 9.16 4.96
N ASP A 171 -11.30 9.34 3.68
CA ASP A 171 -10.32 9.13 2.61
C ASP A 171 -9.47 10.38 2.36
N ARG A 172 -9.83 11.52 2.97
CA ARG A 172 -9.10 12.79 2.95
C ARG A 172 -8.67 13.19 1.55
N ILE A 173 -9.53 12.98 0.56
CA ILE A 173 -9.23 13.24 -0.85
C ILE A 173 -8.96 14.72 -1.18
N HIS A 174 -9.26 15.61 -0.23
CA HIS A 174 -9.07 17.05 -0.32
C HIS A 174 -7.75 17.52 0.31
N GLU A 175 -7.01 16.61 0.94
CA GLU A 175 -5.69 16.88 1.49
C GLU A 175 -4.62 16.40 0.49
N PRO A 176 -3.52 17.16 0.32
CA PRO A 176 -2.40 16.70 -0.48
C PRO A 176 -1.73 15.50 0.17
N LYS A 177 -1.27 14.56 -0.65
CA LYS A 177 -0.60 13.36 -0.16
C LYS A 177 0.89 13.65 -0.06
N VAL A 178 1.41 13.55 1.15
CA VAL A 178 2.85 13.51 1.41
C VAL A 178 3.31 12.07 1.27
N THR A 179 4.28 11.82 0.40
CA THR A 179 4.95 10.52 0.19
C THR A 179 6.44 10.67 0.31
#